data_AF-A0A5C7VD00-F1
#
_entry.id   AF-A0A5C7VD00-F1
#
_cell.length_a   1.000
_cell.length_b   1.000
_cell.length_c   1.000
_cell.angle_alpha   90.00
_cell.angle_beta   90.00
_cell.angle_gamma   90.00
#
_symmetry.space_group_name_H-M   'P 1'
#
loop_
_entity.id
_entity.type
_entity.pdbx_description
1 polymer ?
#
loop_
_entity_poly.entity_id
_entity_poly.type
_entity_poly.pdbx_seq_one_letter_code
_entity_poly.pdbx_strand_id
1 'polypeptide(L)'
;MKLQAYRLQNYRRLRDVVIELDDEISIFVGANNSGKTSAVQGLYSMLRGDVRKFELFDFSAALWAEIDAIGRTPPGDEDAPKRLPSILLDLWFRVGEDDLATAMSLLPSTEWDGKCVGIRVAFEPRDAHELVRKFHELHEKANNAAIALAARRRAAGEPAVEAGAEDAAATVGDANEYKPWPESLTKYLTKELSKEYTFRYYVLDERAFVGYQAKEADYEPLPLGKEPGGAAILKSLVRVDFLRAQRHLDDPDAGSSDRAESLSRRLSRFYHRNLEKRGDDHAALK
;
A
#
# COMPACT_ATOMS: atom_id res chain seq x y z
N MET A 1 14.61 2.12 -25.83
CA MET A 1 14.50 3.15 -24.79
C MET A 1 15.23 2.62 -23.58
N LYS A 2 15.77 3.48 -22.72
CA LYS A 2 16.41 3.05 -21.45
C LYS A 2 15.80 3.77 -20.26
N LEU A 3 15.51 3.04 -19.19
CA LEU A 3 15.06 3.63 -17.93
C LEU A 3 16.26 4.34 -17.27
N GLN A 4 16.18 5.66 -17.16
CA GLN A 4 17.25 6.49 -16.60
C GLN A 4 17.09 6.70 -15.10
N ALA A 5 15.86 6.93 -14.65
CA ALA A 5 15.57 7.17 -13.25
C ALA A 5 14.13 6.78 -12.93
N TYR A 6 13.88 6.51 -11.66
CA TYR A 6 12.52 6.45 -11.14
C TYR A 6 12.39 7.22 -9.84
N ARG A 7 11.22 7.82 -9.62
CA ARG A 7 10.84 8.43 -8.36
C ARG A 7 9.73 7.59 -7.72
N LEU A 8 9.89 7.23 -6.47
CA LEU A 8 8.90 6.47 -5.72
C LEU A 8 8.48 7.26 -4.48
N GLN A 9 7.18 7.46 -4.34
CA GLN A 9 6.59 8.25 -3.27
C GLN A 9 5.60 7.42 -2.45
N ASN A 10 5.53 7.73 -1.16
CA ASN A 10 4.55 7.19 -0.22
C ASN A 10 4.57 5.66 -0.08
N TYR A 11 5.68 4.99 -0.39
CA TYR A 11 5.82 3.54 -0.34
C TYR A 11 6.66 3.09 0.87
N ARG A 12 6.01 2.53 1.88
CA ARG A 12 6.62 2.03 3.11
C ARG A 12 7.54 3.08 3.74
N ARG A 13 8.84 2.83 3.85
CA ARG A 13 9.79 3.79 4.43
C ARG A 13 10.19 4.92 3.47
N LEU A 14 9.86 4.79 2.19
CA LEU A 14 10.23 5.72 1.14
C LEU A 14 9.11 6.74 0.95
N ARG A 15 9.26 7.90 1.60
CA ARG A 15 8.29 8.99 1.49
C ARG A 15 8.35 9.65 0.11
N ASP A 16 9.57 9.98 -0.31
CA ASP A 16 9.85 10.56 -1.61
C ASP A 16 11.32 10.32 -1.92
N VAL A 17 11.60 9.44 -2.88
CA VAL A 17 12.97 9.11 -3.29
C VAL A 17 13.08 9.10 -4.80
N VAL A 18 14.15 9.71 -5.30
CA VAL A 18 14.58 9.63 -6.69
C VAL A 18 15.77 8.70 -6.76
N ILE A 19 15.72 7.75 -7.68
CA ILE A 19 16.76 6.75 -7.89
C ILE A 19 17.15 6.79 -9.36
N GLU A 20 18.35 7.29 -9.61
CA GLU A 20 18.99 7.23 -10.91
C GLU A 20 19.61 5.86 -11.11
N LEU A 21 19.51 5.34 -12.32
CA LEU A 21 20.00 4.04 -12.72
C LEU A 21 21.14 4.21 -13.70
N ASP A 22 22.18 3.40 -13.50
CA ASP A 22 23.25 3.22 -14.47
C ASP A 22 22.75 2.46 -15.70
N ASP A 23 23.42 2.64 -16.84
CA ASP A 23 23.05 2.04 -18.12
C ASP A 23 23.17 0.50 -18.13
N GLU A 24 24.01 -0.08 -17.27
CA GLU A 24 24.22 -1.53 -17.19
C GLU A 24 23.83 -2.12 -15.84
N ILE A 25 24.44 -1.66 -14.74
CA ILE A 25 24.28 -2.26 -13.41
C ILE A 25 24.21 -1.19 -12.34
N SER A 26 23.11 -1.18 -11.60
CA SER A 26 22.91 -0.33 -10.43
C SER A 26 22.99 -1.16 -9.14
N ILE A 27 23.92 -0.82 -8.23
CA ILE A 27 24.10 -1.51 -6.95
C ILE A 27 23.67 -0.60 -5.80
N PHE A 28 22.73 -1.06 -4.99
CA PHE A 28 22.18 -0.25 -3.91
C PHE A 28 22.92 -0.61 -2.61
N VAL A 29 23.70 0.33 -2.07
CA VAL A 29 24.50 0.15 -0.84
C VAL A 29 24.01 1.11 0.24
N GLY A 30 23.99 0.66 1.50
CA GLY A 30 23.59 1.50 2.63
C GLY A 30 23.33 0.69 3.89
N ALA A 31 23.05 1.37 5.00
CA ALA A 31 22.80 0.73 6.30
C ALA A 31 21.63 -0.26 6.27
N ASN A 32 21.58 -1.17 7.25
CA ASN A 32 20.42 -2.06 7.42
C ASN A 32 19.14 -1.24 7.58
N ASN A 33 18.06 -1.72 6.97
CA ASN A 33 16.76 -1.06 7.01
C ASN A 33 16.75 0.34 6.32
N SER A 34 17.75 0.72 5.52
CA SER A 34 17.78 2.02 4.82
C SER A 34 16.75 2.16 3.68
N GLY A 35 15.93 1.14 3.40
CA GLY A 35 14.91 1.19 2.36
C GLY A 35 15.32 0.59 1.00
N LYS A 36 16.53 0.02 0.86
CA LYS A 36 17.01 -0.62 -0.39
C LYS A 36 16.04 -1.67 -0.95
N THR A 37 15.63 -2.61 -0.10
CA THR A 37 14.66 -3.65 -0.48
C THR A 37 13.31 -3.05 -0.82
N SER A 38 12.87 -2.02 -0.08
CA SER A 38 11.61 -1.32 -0.35
C SER A 38 11.63 -0.59 -1.69
N ALA A 39 12.77 -0.05 -2.12
CA ALA A 39 12.90 0.64 -3.40
C ALA A 39 12.67 -0.33 -4.57
N VAL A 40 13.34 -1.49 -4.54
CA VAL A 40 13.21 -2.52 -5.56
C VAL A 40 11.82 -3.18 -5.52
N GLN A 41 11.30 -3.49 -4.32
CA GLN A 41 9.96 -4.08 -4.17
C GLN A 41 8.85 -3.11 -4.59
N GLY A 42 8.99 -1.81 -4.29
CA GLY A 42 8.03 -0.78 -4.70
C GLY A 42 7.97 -0.65 -6.21
N LEU A 43 9.14 -0.56 -6.87
CA LEU A 43 9.23 -0.59 -8.33
C LEU A 43 8.53 -1.83 -8.91
N TYR A 44 8.86 -3.02 -8.41
CA TYR A 44 8.25 -4.28 -8.89
C TYR A 44 6.72 -4.31 -8.70
N SER A 45 6.24 -3.97 -7.51
CA SER A 45 4.81 -4.02 -7.18
C SER A 45 3.99 -3.01 -8.00
N MET A 46 4.49 -1.79 -8.15
CA MET A 46 3.84 -0.74 -8.93
C MET A 46 3.78 -1.08 -10.43
N LEU A 47 4.85 -1.64 -10.99
CA LEU A 47 4.88 -2.08 -12.40
C LEU A 47 3.94 -3.26 -12.67
N ARG A 48 3.77 -4.16 -11.68
CA ARG A 48 2.85 -5.30 -11.82
C ARG A 48 1.39 -4.88 -11.82
N GLY A 49 1.04 -3.79 -11.15
CA GLY A 49 -0.31 -3.22 -11.16
C GLY A 49 -1.41 -4.13 -10.58
N ASP A 50 -1.06 -5.10 -9.72
CA ASP A 50 -2.06 -5.99 -9.10
C ASP A 50 -2.63 -5.37 -7.82
N VAL A 51 -3.79 -4.73 -7.95
CA VAL A 51 -4.50 -4.05 -6.85
C VAL A 51 -4.72 -4.95 -5.63
N ARG A 52 -4.86 -6.27 -5.83
CA ARG A 52 -5.09 -7.23 -4.74
C ARG A 52 -3.84 -7.54 -3.92
N LYS A 53 -2.66 -7.11 -4.37
CA LYS A 53 -1.38 -7.28 -3.68
C LYS A 53 -0.99 -6.09 -2.82
N PHE A 54 -1.69 -4.96 -2.97
CA PHE A 54 -1.45 -3.77 -2.19
C PHE A 54 -2.25 -3.83 -0.89
N GLU A 55 -1.56 -3.59 0.21
CA GLU A 55 -2.14 -3.45 1.53
C GLU A 55 -1.97 -2.02 2.03
N LEU A 56 -2.75 -1.64 3.03
CA LEU A 56 -2.61 -0.31 3.65
C LEU A 56 -1.19 -0.11 4.23
N PHE A 57 -0.55 -1.19 4.65
CA PHE A 57 0.82 -1.19 5.17
C PHE A 57 1.89 -0.94 4.12
N ASP A 58 1.54 -0.92 2.83
CA ASP A 58 2.45 -0.48 1.77
C ASP A 58 2.51 1.04 1.67
N PHE A 59 1.51 1.78 2.19
CA PHE A 59 1.64 3.22 2.36
C PHE A 59 2.67 3.58 3.42
N SER A 60 3.33 4.71 3.27
CA SER A 60 4.15 5.28 4.33
C SER A 60 3.32 5.54 5.59
N ALA A 61 3.79 5.00 6.72
CA ALA A 61 3.09 5.13 8.01
C ALA A 61 2.86 6.59 8.46
N ALA A 62 3.65 7.53 7.95
CA ALA A 62 3.46 8.97 8.17
C ALA A 62 2.09 9.48 7.67
N LEU A 63 1.48 8.80 6.71
CA LEU A 63 0.20 9.18 6.08
C LEU A 63 -1.02 8.68 6.85
N TRP A 64 -0.87 7.70 7.75
CA TRP A 64 -2.03 7.10 8.43
C TRP A 64 -2.79 8.09 9.31
N ALA A 65 -2.06 9.00 9.95
CA ALA A 65 -2.68 10.06 10.77
C ALA A 65 -3.53 11.01 9.91
N GLU A 66 -3.08 11.31 8.70
CA GLU A 66 -3.81 12.14 7.73
C GLU A 66 -5.04 11.43 7.18
N ILE A 67 -4.90 10.14 6.81
CA ILE A 67 -6.04 9.30 6.42
C ILE A 67 -7.13 9.31 7.50
N ASP A 68 -6.75 9.08 8.76
CA ASP A 68 -7.71 9.10 9.86
C ASP A 68 -8.25 10.51 10.18
N ALA A 69 -7.51 11.58 9.85
CA ALA A 69 -8.01 12.95 9.95
C ALA A 69 -9.10 13.22 8.89
N ILE A 70 -8.91 12.74 7.66
CA ILE A 70 -9.93 12.84 6.58
C ILE A 70 -11.20 12.10 7.02
N GLY A 71 -11.07 10.89 7.56
CA GLY A 71 -12.22 10.13 8.07
C GLY A 71 -13.01 10.84 9.18
N ARG A 72 -12.35 11.68 9.98
CA ARG A 72 -12.99 12.44 11.07
C ARG A 72 -13.63 13.76 10.60
N THR A 73 -13.38 14.16 9.36
CA THR A 73 -13.96 15.38 8.81
C THR A 73 -15.46 15.17 8.57
N PRO A 74 -16.33 16.14 8.90
CA PRO A 74 -17.77 15.99 8.73
C PRO A 74 -18.15 15.82 7.25
N PRO A 75 -19.27 15.12 6.96
CA PRO A 75 -19.83 15.06 5.61
C PRO A 75 -20.10 16.48 5.08
N GLY A 76 -19.68 16.75 3.84
CA GLY A 76 -19.87 18.06 3.18
C GLY A 76 -18.58 18.88 3.00
N ASP A 77 -17.45 18.46 3.58
CA ASP A 77 -16.15 18.98 3.17
C ASP A 77 -15.78 18.37 1.80
N GLU A 78 -15.76 19.21 0.76
CA GLU A 78 -15.45 18.78 -0.62
C GLU A 78 -13.94 18.62 -0.87
N ASP A 79 -13.08 19.18 -0.02
CA ASP A 79 -11.63 19.20 -0.25
C ASP A 79 -10.89 18.16 0.59
N ALA A 80 -11.40 17.80 1.76
CA ALA A 80 -10.82 16.75 2.59
C ALA A 80 -10.68 15.38 1.88
N PRO A 81 -11.70 14.86 1.16
CA PRO A 81 -11.56 13.59 0.45
C PRO A 81 -10.45 13.62 -0.60
N LYS A 82 -10.27 14.74 -1.32
CA LYS A 82 -9.24 14.91 -2.36
C LYS A 82 -7.81 14.78 -1.82
N ARG A 83 -7.61 14.98 -0.52
CA ARG A 83 -6.30 14.83 0.16
C ARG A 83 -5.96 13.38 0.50
N LEU A 84 -6.80 12.41 0.14
CA LEU A 84 -6.45 11.00 0.31
C LEU A 84 -5.15 10.68 -0.43
N PRO A 85 -4.18 10.04 0.25
CA PRO A 85 -2.86 9.87 -0.32
C PRO A 85 -2.83 8.79 -1.41
N SER A 86 -1.86 8.93 -2.31
CA SER A 86 -1.57 7.96 -3.37
C SER A 86 -0.12 7.47 -3.27
N ILE A 87 0.13 6.24 -3.73
CA ILE A 87 1.50 5.76 -3.97
C ILE A 87 1.83 6.08 -5.42
N LEU A 88 2.91 6.80 -5.65
CA LEU A 88 3.29 7.29 -6.99
C LEU A 88 4.63 6.69 -7.40
N LEU A 89 4.71 6.21 -8.63
CA LEU A 89 5.93 5.79 -9.29
C LEU A 89 6.06 6.58 -10.59
N ASP A 90 7.05 7.47 -10.67
CA ASP A 90 7.42 8.15 -11.91
C ASP A 90 8.60 7.41 -12.52
N LEU A 91 8.50 7.10 -13.81
CA LEU A 91 9.55 6.44 -14.59
C LEU A 91 10.00 7.38 -15.70
N TRP A 92 11.30 7.62 -15.78
CA TRP A 92 11.91 8.51 -16.76
C TRP A 92 12.79 7.72 -17.70
N PHE A 93 12.49 7.79 -19.00
CA PHE A 93 13.16 7.05 -20.03
C PHE A 93 13.96 7.97 -20.94
N ARG A 94 15.22 7.63 -21.18
CA ARG A 94 16.00 8.20 -22.27
C ARG A 94 15.54 7.58 -23.59
N VAL A 95 15.24 8.43 -24.56
CA VAL A 95 14.82 8.02 -25.91
C VAL A 95 16.01 8.10 -26.86
N GLY A 96 16.34 6.99 -27.51
CA GLY A 96 17.32 6.96 -28.59
C GLY A 96 16.70 7.25 -29.96
N GLU A 97 17.53 7.33 -31.00
CA GLU A 97 17.07 7.62 -32.37
C GLU A 97 16.09 6.55 -32.90
N ASP A 98 16.33 5.28 -32.58
CA ASP A 98 15.50 4.15 -33.00
C ASP A 98 14.22 3.96 -32.17
N ASP A 99 14.07 4.72 -31.08
CA ASP A 99 13.02 4.53 -30.08
C ASP A 99 11.80 5.42 -30.28
N LEU A 100 11.84 6.30 -31.28
CA LEU A 100 10.87 7.35 -31.48
C LEU A 100 9.44 6.80 -31.57
N ALA A 101 9.23 5.74 -32.35
CA ALA A 101 7.92 5.12 -32.54
C ALA A 101 7.32 4.59 -31.22
N THR A 102 8.16 4.09 -30.30
CA THR A 102 7.73 3.61 -28.99
C THR A 102 7.42 4.78 -28.05
N ALA A 103 8.23 5.83 -28.09
CA ALA A 103 8.08 7.03 -27.28
C ALA A 103 6.84 7.87 -27.68
N MET A 104 6.34 7.76 -28.92
CA MET A 104 5.17 8.52 -29.41
C MET A 104 3.95 8.45 -28.47
N SER A 105 3.71 7.29 -27.86
CA SER A 105 2.58 7.09 -26.93
C SER A 105 2.73 7.83 -25.59
N LEU A 106 3.93 8.31 -25.28
CA LEU A 106 4.30 9.00 -24.06
C LEU A 106 4.69 10.46 -24.30
N LEU A 107 4.42 11.01 -25.49
CA LEU A 107 4.74 12.41 -25.77
C LEU A 107 3.71 13.32 -25.09
N PRO A 108 4.14 14.26 -24.22
CA PRO A 108 3.24 15.21 -23.57
C PRO A 108 2.69 16.24 -24.57
N SER A 109 3.48 16.57 -25.60
CA SER A 109 3.13 17.52 -26.65
C SER A 109 3.96 17.26 -27.92
N THR A 110 3.58 17.90 -29.03
CA THR A 110 4.30 17.82 -30.31
C THR A 110 5.61 18.62 -30.33
N GLU A 111 5.87 19.46 -29.33
CA GLU A 111 7.08 20.28 -29.23
C GLU A 111 8.24 19.59 -28.50
N TRP A 112 8.12 18.28 -28.26
CA TRP A 112 9.11 17.51 -27.51
C TRP A 112 10.52 17.58 -28.13
N ASP A 113 11.55 17.74 -27.28
CA ASP A 113 12.94 18.03 -27.70
C ASP A 113 13.79 16.78 -28.00
N GLY A 114 13.19 15.59 -27.91
CA GLY A 114 13.84 14.34 -28.30
C GLY A 114 14.51 13.54 -27.19
N LYS A 115 14.61 14.05 -25.95
CA LYS A 115 15.56 13.47 -24.97
C LYS A 115 14.95 12.49 -23.99
N CYS A 116 13.87 12.87 -23.32
CA CYS A 116 13.27 12.07 -22.26
C CYS A 116 11.74 12.03 -22.35
N VAL A 117 11.17 10.88 -22.02
CA VAL A 117 9.72 10.75 -21.80
C VAL A 117 9.47 10.15 -20.43
N GLY A 118 8.40 10.62 -19.78
CA GLY A 118 8.03 10.18 -18.45
C GLY A 118 6.64 9.57 -18.41
N ILE A 119 6.48 8.55 -17.57
CA ILE A 119 5.18 7.96 -17.24
C ILE A 119 5.05 7.86 -15.73
N ARG A 120 3.89 8.26 -15.21
CA ARG A 120 3.50 8.08 -13.81
C ARG A 120 2.54 6.91 -13.69
N VAL A 121 2.81 6.04 -12.73
CA VAL A 121 1.90 5.02 -12.23
C VAL A 121 1.42 5.47 -10.85
N ALA A 122 0.12 5.71 -10.70
CA ALA A 122 -0.48 6.11 -9.45
C ALA A 122 -1.38 4.98 -8.91
N PHE A 123 -1.14 4.56 -7.67
CA PHE A 123 -2.10 3.78 -6.90
C PHE A 123 -2.89 4.74 -6.02
N GLU A 124 -4.11 5.05 -6.45
CA GLU A 124 -4.90 6.18 -5.94
C GLU A 124 -6.39 5.80 -5.76
N PRO A 125 -7.18 6.60 -5.01
CA PRO A 125 -8.61 6.36 -4.86
C PRO A 125 -9.33 6.33 -6.22
N ARG A 126 -10.27 5.39 -6.38
CA ARG A 126 -11.16 5.34 -7.55
C ARG A 126 -12.07 6.57 -7.57
N ASP A 127 -12.69 6.83 -6.44
CA ASP A 127 -13.49 8.00 -6.15
C ASP A 127 -13.31 8.34 -4.67
N ALA A 128 -12.59 9.42 -4.40
CA ALA A 128 -12.27 9.83 -3.04
C ALA A 128 -13.53 10.21 -2.23
N HIS A 129 -14.50 10.85 -2.86
CA HIS A 129 -15.73 11.29 -2.19
C HIS A 129 -16.62 10.09 -1.87
N GLU A 130 -16.80 9.17 -2.82
CA GLU A 130 -17.58 7.96 -2.61
C GLU A 130 -16.99 7.08 -1.50
N LEU A 131 -15.65 6.96 -1.48
CA LEU A 131 -14.91 6.21 -0.46
C LEU A 131 -15.19 6.76 0.95
N VAL A 132 -15.00 8.07 1.15
CA VAL A 132 -15.22 8.71 2.46
C VAL A 132 -16.68 8.61 2.87
N ARG A 133 -17.63 8.81 1.94
CA ARG A 133 -19.07 8.65 2.19
C ARG A 133 -19.42 7.23 2.67
N LYS A 134 -18.95 6.20 1.96
CA LYS A 134 -19.16 4.78 2.36
C LYS A 134 -18.60 4.50 3.75
N PHE A 135 -17.41 5.05 4.05
CA PHE A 135 -16.82 4.93 5.37
C PHE A 135 -17.72 5.55 6.45
N HIS A 136 -18.19 6.78 6.25
CA HIS A 136 -19.09 7.47 7.20
C HIS A 136 -20.39 6.69 7.43
N GLU A 137 -21.05 6.23 6.36
CA GLU A 137 -22.28 5.44 6.47
C GLU A 137 -22.08 4.14 7.28
N LEU A 138 -20.97 3.43 7.04
CA LEU A 138 -20.65 2.21 7.79
C LEU A 138 -20.27 2.52 9.24
N HIS A 139 -19.47 3.55 9.47
CA HIS A 139 -19.04 3.97 10.80
C HIS A 139 -20.24 4.40 11.67
N GLU A 140 -21.15 5.21 11.13
CA GLU A 140 -22.38 5.62 11.82
C GLU A 140 -23.29 4.43 12.12
N LYS A 141 -23.53 3.56 11.14
CA LYS A 141 -24.35 2.36 11.32
C LYS A 141 -23.78 1.45 12.41
N ALA A 142 -22.47 1.27 12.43
CA ALA A 142 -21.79 0.41 13.38
C ALA A 142 -21.81 1.02 14.80
N ASN A 143 -21.63 2.34 14.93
CA ASN A 143 -21.78 3.06 16.20
C ASN A 143 -23.21 3.00 16.74
N ASN A 144 -24.21 3.23 15.89
CA ASN A 144 -25.62 3.12 16.27
C ASN A 144 -25.98 1.71 16.76
N ALA A 145 -25.45 0.67 16.09
CA ALA A 145 -25.61 -0.72 16.51
C ALA A 145 -24.93 -1.00 17.86
N ALA A 146 -23.73 -0.47 18.10
CA ALA A 146 -23.02 -0.60 19.37
C ALA A 146 -23.76 0.10 20.52
N ILE A 147 -24.28 1.31 20.29
CA ILE A 147 -25.11 2.04 21.26
C ILE A 147 -26.37 1.24 21.59
N ALA A 148 -27.07 0.69 20.58
CA ALA A 148 -28.25 -0.13 20.79
C ALA A 148 -27.95 -1.41 21.57
N LEU A 149 -26.81 -2.06 21.31
CA LEU A 149 -26.35 -3.23 22.05
C LEU A 149 -26.04 -2.89 23.52
N ALA A 150 -25.34 -1.78 23.77
CA ALA A 150 -25.02 -1.31 25.11
C ALA A 150 -26.28 -0.96 25.90
N ALA A 151 -27.26 -0.30 25.27
CA ALA A 151 -28.56 -0.01 25.89
C ALA A 151 -29.33 -1.30 26.25
N ARG A 152 -29.30 -2.32 25.38
CA ARG A 152 -29.91 -3.64 25.66
C ARG A 152 -29.23 -4.36 26.83
N ARG A 153 -27.89 -4.34 26.90
CA ARG A 153 -27.14 -4.94 28.03
C ARG A 153 -27.46 -4.26 29.36
N ARG A 154 -27.54 -2.92 29.37
CA ARG A 154 -27.96 -2.16 30.55
C ARG A 154 -29.40 -2.48 30.98
N ALA A 155 -30.31 -2.62 30.02
CA ALA A 155 -31.70 -2.99 30.29
C ALA A 155 -31.87 -4.45 30.76
N ALA A 156 -30.97 -5.35 30.36
CA ALA A 156 -30.96 -6.76 30.76
C ALA A 156 -30.34 -7.02 32.14
N GLY A 157 -29.81 -6.01 32.83
CA GLY A 157 -29.29 -6.13 34.18
C GLY A 157 -28.01 -6.97 34.31
N GLU A 158 -27.22 -7.11 33.24
CA GLU A 158 -25.91 -7.77 33.33
C GLU A 158 -24.97 -6.94 34.23
N PRO A 159 -24.46 -7.48 35.34
CA PRO A 159 -23.55 -6.74 36.20
C PRO A 159 -22.22 -6.50 35.46
N ALA A 160 -21.69 -5.29 35.58
CA ALA A 160 -20.27 -5.07 35.37
C ALA A 160 -19.54 -6.01 36.35
N VAL A 161 -18.78 -6.97 35.81
CA VAL A 161 -18.01 -7.91 36.63
C VAL A 161 -17.10 -7.08 37.53
N GLU A 162 -17.38 -7.08 38.83
CA GLU A 162 -16.52 -6.47 39.84
C GLU A 162 -15.15 -7.13 39.77
N ALA A 163 -14.13 -6.29 39.59
CA ALA A 163 -12.74 -6.69 39.68
C ALA A 163 -12.46 -7.23 41.09
N GLY A 164 -12.35 -8.55 41.21
CA GLY A 164 -11.63 -9.14 42.33
C GLY A 164 -10.15 -8.81 42.19
N ALA A 165 -9.60 -8.04 43.13
CA ALA A 165 -8.19 -8.14 43.49
C ALA A 165 -7.94 -9.63 43.84
N GLU A 166 -6.89 -10.29 43.37
CA GLU A 166 -5.49 -10.01 43.64
C GLU A 166 -4.58 -10.63 42.54
N ASP A 167 -3.40 -10.02 42.41
CA ASP A 167 -2.16 -10.49 41.79
C ASP A 167 -1.84 -10.32 40.28
N ALA A 168 -0.79 -9.50 40.09
CA ALA A 168 0.26 -9.55 39.07
C ALA A 168 0.02 -8.93 37.67
N ALA A 169 0.06 -7.58 37.66
CA ALA A 169 0.82 -6.73 36.74
C ALA A 169 1.36 -7.36 35.43
N ALA A 170 0.61 -7.21 34.32
CA ALA A 170 1.10 -6.71 33.01
C ALA A 170 0.10 -6.98 31.86
N THR A 171 -1.14 -6.51 31.95
CA THR A 171 -2.03 -6.36 30.78
C THR A 171 -3.11 -5.32 31.09
N VAL A 172 -2.77 -4.04 31.03
CA VAL A 172 -3.78 -2.98 30.90
C VAL A 172 -4.26 -2.97 29.45
N GLY A 173 -5.02 -4.00 29.09
CA GLY A 173 -5.82 -4.08 27.88
C GLY A 173 -7.27 -3.97 28.29
N ASP A 174 -7.82 -2.77 28.16
CA ASP A 174 -9.21 -2.41 28.37
C ASP A 174 -10.15 -3.36 27.60
N ALA A 175 -10.60 -4.43 28.27
CA ALA A 175 -11.22 -5.59 27.62
C ALA A 175 -12.76 -5.54 27.61
N ASN A 176 -13.38 -4.39 27.90
CA ASN A 176 -14.84 -4.30 28.02
C ASN A 176 -15.52 -3.25 27.13
N GLU A 177 -14.81 -2.64 26.18
CA GLU A 177 -15.40 -1.72 25.21
C GLU A 177 -15.52 -2.41 23.83
N TYR A 178 -16.72 -2.89 23.49
CA TYR A 178 -17.00 -3.37 22.13
C TYR A 178 -16.84 -2.21 21.14
N LYS A 179 -15.76 -2.23 20.36
CA LYS A 179 -15.51 -1.22 19.32
C LYS A 179 -16.02 -1.72 17.97
N PRO A 180 -17.09 -1.12 17.43
CA PRO A 180 -17.65 -1.55 16.16
C PRO A 180 -16.68 -1.24 15.00
N TRP A 181 -16.66 -2.10 13.98
CA TRP A 181 -15.90 -1.84 12.76
C TRP A 181 -16.76 -1.07 11.74
N PRO A 182 -16.19 -0.11 10.98
CA PRO A 182 -14.82 0.40 11.10
C PRO A 182 -14.69 1.45 12.21
N GLU A 183 -13.59 1.45 12.98
CA GLU A 183 -13.29 2.46 14.01
C GLU A 183 -12.64 3.72 13.43
N SER A 184 -11.84 3.56 12.38
CA SER A 184 -11.16 4.66 11.69
C SER A 184 -11.07 4.39 10.20
N LEU A 185 -10.76 5.42 9.40
CA LEU A 185 -10.64 5.26 7.95
C LEU A 185 -9.50 4.30 7.58
N THR A 186 -8.40 4.32 8.33
CA THR A 186 -7.32 3.33 8.24
C THR A 186 -7.83 1.90 8.47
N LYS A 187 -8.67 1.66 9.49
CA LYS A 187 -9.26 0.33 9.76
C LYS A 187 -10.23 -0.13 8.68
N TYR A 188 -10.93 0.81 8.05
CA TYR A 188 -11.77 0.55 6.89
C TYR A 188 -10.93 0.12 5.69
N LEU A 189 -9.93 0.94 5.32
CA LEU A 189 -9.03 0.68 4.18
C LEU A 189 -8.24 -0.61 4.35
N THR A 190 -7.90 -1.03 5.58
CA THR A 190 -7.24 -2.34 5.80
C THR A 190 -8.02 -3.51 5.17
N LYS A 191 -9.35 -3.43 5.10
CA LYS A 191 -10.19 -4.47 4.46
C LYS A 191 -10.61 -4.13 3.04
N GLU A 192 -10.83 -2.85 2.76
CA GLU A 192 -11.51 -2.40 1.53
C GLU A 192 -10.57 -1.71 0.51
N LEU A 193 -9.27 -1.61 0.79
CA LEU A 193 -8.29 -0.90 -0.08
C LEU A 193 -8.37 -1.35 -1.54
N SER A 194 -8.42 -2.65 -1.80
CA SER A 194 -8.45 -3.18 -3.17
C SER A 194 -9.72 -2.86 -3.95
N LYS A 195 -10.81 -2.54 -3.25
CA LYS A 195 -12.08 -2.11 -3.87
C LYS A 195 -12.09 -0.61 -4.09
N GLU A 196 -11.52 0.15 -3.17
CA GLU A 196 -11.58 1.61 -3.17
C GLU A 196 -10.44 2.29 -3.94
N TYR A 197 -9.30 1.62 -4.13
CA TYR A 197 -8.15 2.13 -4.89
C TYR A 197 -7.99 1.42 -6.23
N THR A 198 -7.26 2.06 -7.15
CA THR A 198 -6.95 1.54 -8.48
C THR A 198 -5.63 2.09 -9.02
N PHE A 199 -5.14 1.49 -10.10
CA PHE A 199 -4.00 2.01 -10.84
C PHE A 199 -4.45 2.95 -11.94
N ARG A 200 -3.86 4.15 -11.97
CA ARG A 200 -3.97 5.09 -13.07
C ARG A 200 -2.59 5.41 -13.63
N TYR A 201 -2.57 5.82 -14.88
CA TYR A 201 -1.35 6.04 -15.65
C TYR A 201 -1.41 7.41 -16.30
N TYR A 202 -0.30 8.13 -16.27
CA TYR A 202 -0.23 9.51 -16.78
C TYR A 202 1.06 9.74 -17.56
N VAL A 203 0.99 10.61 -18.55
CA VAL A 203 2.16 11.14 -19.24
C VAL A 203 2.74 12.29 -18.43
N LEU A 204 4.07 12.30 -18.30
CA LEU A 204 4.81 13.37 -17.63
C LEU A 204 5.52 14.23 -18.68
N ASP A 205 5.43 15.56 -18.51
CA ASP A 205 6.19 16.52 -19.31
C ASP A 205 7.49 16.88 -18.61
N GLU A 206 8.63 16.48 -19.16
CA GLU A 206 9.96 16.78 -18.63
C GLU A 206 10.16 18.29 -18.35
N ARG A 207 9.54 19.18 -19.15
CA ARG A 207 9.65 20.63 -18.98
C ARG A 207 9.12 21.11 -17.63
N ALA A 208 8.18 20.37 -17.04
CA ALA A 208 7.61 20.67 -15.73
C ALA A 208 8.47 20.15 -14.57
N PHE A 209 9.62 19.51 -14.82
CA PHE A 209 10.43 18.86 -13.79
C PHE A 209 11.87 19.41 -13.74
N VAL A 210 12.50 19.31 -12.58
CA VAL A 210 13.94 19.53 -12.33
C VAL A 210 14.43 18.41 -11.43
N GLY A 211 15.48 17.68 -11.84
CA GLY A 211 16.00 16.55 -11.06
C GLY A 211 14.94 15.48 -10.78
N TYR A 212 14.06 15.22 -11.75
CA TYR A 212 12.94 14.26 -11.66
C TYR A 212 11.87 14.61 -10.62
N GLN A 213 11.86 15.86 -10.12
CA GLN A 213 10.83 16.40 -9.24
C GLN A 213 10.06 17.52 -9.95
N ALA A 214 8.75 17.59 -9.73
CA ALA A 214 7.93 18.64 -10.33
C ALA A 214 8.36 20.02 -9.82
N LYS A 215 8.44 21.01 -10.71
CA LYS A 215 8.77 22.41 -10.39
C LYS A 215 7.70 23.04 -9.51
N GLU A 216 6.45 22.82 -9.91
CA GLU A 216 5.27 23.32 -9.22
C GLU A 216 4.61 22.21 -8.40
N ALA A 217 4.07 22.56 -7.24
CA ALA A 217 3.43 21.61 -6.33
C ALA A 217 2.07 21.11 -6.86
N ASP A 218 1.43 21.88 -7.73
CA ASP A 218 0.10 21.63 -8.32
C ASP A 218 0.18 21.05 -9.74
N TYR A 219 1.32 20.48 -10.13
CA TYR A 219 1.45 19.84 -11.44
C TYR A 219 0.49 18.64 -11.58
N GLU A 220 -0.52 18.79 -12.43
CA GLU A 220 -1.46 17.74 -12.80
C GLU A 220 -1.05 17.08 -14.13
N PRO A 221 -0.62 15.80 -14.12
CA PRO A 221 -0.21 15.12 -15.34
C PRO A 221 -1.40 14.66 -16.19
N LEU A 222 -1.19 14.55 -17.49
CA LEU A 222 -2.26 14.16 -18.42
C LEU A 222 -2.51 12.63 -18.33
N PRO A 223 -3.76 12.17 -18.11
CA PRO A 223 -4.05 10.75 -18.04
C PRO A 223 -3.80 10.09 -19.40
N LEU A 224 -3.18 8.90 -19.38
CA LEU A 224 -3.03 8.06 -20.55
C LEU A 224 -4.39 7.56 -21.03
N GLY A 225 -4.55 7.50 -22.36
CA GLY A 225 -5.76 7.01 -23.00
C GLY A 225 -6.09 5.56 -22.65
N LYS A 226 -7.30 5.13 -23.05
CA LYS A 226 -7.79 3.77 -22.76
C LYS A 226 -7.27 2.71 -23.75
N GLU A 227 -6.84 3.11 -24.95
CA GLU A 227 -6.41 2.20 -26.01
C GLU A 227 -5.17 2.75 -26.75
N PRO A 228 -4.01 2.07 -26.69
CA PRO A 228 -3.66 1.05 -25.69
C PRO A 228 -3.65 1.65 -24.28
N GLY A 229 -4.18 0.93 -23.29
CA GLY A 229 -4.20 1.42 -21.91
C GLY A 229 -2.79 1.57 -21.34
N GLY A 230 -2.61 2.50 -20.37
CA GLY A 230 -1.30 2.77 -19.77
C GLY A 230 -0.58 1.54 -19.19
N ALA A 231 -1.31 0.57 -18.65
CA ALA A 231 -0.74 -0.71 -18.20
C ALA A 231 -0.10 -1.53 -19.34
N ALA A 232 -0.72 -1.52 -20.52
CA ALA A 232 -0.22 -2.23 -21.70
C ALA A 232 1.02 -1.53 -22.28
N ILE A 233 1.00 -0.19 -22.34
CA ILE A 233 2.16 0.62 -22.72
C ILE A 233 3.32 0.36 -21.75
N LEU A 234 3.07 0.42 -20.45
CA LEU A 234 4.12 0.18 -19.46
C LEU A 234 4.72 -1.22 -19.56
N LYS A 235 3.89 -2.23 -19.81
CA LYS A 235 4.34 -3.62 -19.98
C LYS A 235 5.15 -3.85 -21.26
N SER A 236 4.92 -3.07 -22.32
CA SER A 236 5.75 -3.13 -23.52
C SER A 236 7.08 -2.40 -23.36
N LEU A 237 7.15 -1.41 -22.47
CA LEU A 237 8.36 -0.63 -22.19
C LEU A 237 9.30 -1.31 -21.18
N VAL A 238 8.75 -1.87 -20.10
CA VAL A 238 9.53 -2.37 -18.97
C VAL A 238 9.07 -3.76 -18.60
N ARG A 239 10.05 -4.67 -18.56
CA ARG A 239 9.91 -5.98 -17.95
C ARG A 239 10.77 -6.03 -16.70
N VAL A 240 10.17 -6.42 -15.57
CA VAL A 240 10.90 -6.63 -14.32
C VAL A 240 10.74 -8.07 -13.87
N ASP A 241 11.88 -8.75 -13.77
CA ASP A 241 12.01 -10.06 -13.16
C ASP A 241 12.67 -9.89 -11.79
N PHE A 242 12.10 -10.50 -10.76
CA PHE A 242 12.61 -10.39 -9.39
C PHE A 242 13.35 -11.67 -8.99
N LEU A 243 14.66 -11.55 -8.81
CA LEU A 243 15.53 -12.64 -8.37
C LEU A 243 15.94 -12.43 -6.92
N ARG A 244 15.40 -13.27 -6.02
CA ARG A 244 15.75 -13.24 -4.59
C ARG A 244 17.18 -13.74 -4.38
N ALA A 245 17.91 -13.09 -3.48
CA ALA A 245 19.25 -13.54 -3.06
C ALA A 245 19.23 -14.93 -2.37
N GLN A 246 18.11 -15.32 -1.75
CA GLN A 246 17.94 -16.59 -1.05
C GLN A 246 17.08 -17.57 -1.86
N ARG A 247 17.60 -18.07 -2.99
CA ARG A 247 16.86 -18.94 -3.95
C ARG A 247 16.38 -20.29 -3.40
N HIS A 248 16.86 -20.73 -2.23
CA HIS A 248 16.59 -22.08 -1.70
C HIS A 248 15.75 -22.12 -0.42
N LEU A 249 15.23 -20.99 0.05
CA LEU A 249 14.38 -20.94 1.25
C LEU A 249 12.91 -20.67 0.95
N ASP A 250 12.54 -20.36 -0.29
CA ASP A 250 11.15 -20.04 -0.67
C ASP A 250 10.59 -21.02 -1.70
N ASP A 251 9.31 -21.40 -1.55
CA ASP A 251 8.56 -22.16 -2.56
C ASP A 251 8.09 -21.23 -3.69
N PRO A 252 8.15 -21.65 -4.97
CA PRO A 252 7.81 -20.81 -6.11
C PRO A 252 6.31 -20.43 -6.21
N ASP A 253 5.42 -21.05 -5.42
CA ASP A 253 3.96 -20.92 -5.55
C ASP A 253 3.27 -19.98 -4.55
N ALA A 254 4.00 -19.28 -3.67
CA ALA A 254 3.38 -18.38 -2.72
C ALA A 254 3.10 -16.99 -3.31
N GLY A 255 2.07 -16.90 -4.14
CA GLY A 255 1.44 -15.64 -4.53
C GLY A 255 0.70 -14.93 -3.39
N SER A 256 1.17 -14.97 -2.14
CA SER A 256 0.50 -14.32 -0.99
C SER A 256 1.49 -13.98 0.12
N SER A 257 1.46 -12.72 0.56
CA SER A 257 2.02 -12.15 1.80
C SER A 257 3.44 -12.57 2.19
N ASP A 258 4.37 -11.71 1.83
CA ASP A 258 5.81 -11.76 2.07
C ASP A 258 6.18 -11.23 3.49
N ARG A 259 5.71 -11.90 4.55
CA ARG A 259 6.08 -11.53 5.93
C ARG A 259 6.29 -12.74 6.82
N ALA A 260 7.49 -13.30 6.87
CA ALA A 260 7.95 -14.21 7.93
C ALA A 260 7.13 -15.52 8.18
N GLU A 261 6.00 -15.72 7.51
CA GLU A 261 5.07 -16.82 7.77
C GLU A 261 5.58 -18.16 7.21
N SER A 262 6.54 -18.16 6.28
CA SER A 262 7.07 -19.40 5.71
C SER A 262 7.96 -20.16 6.70
N LEU A 263 8.81 -19.46 7.46
CA LEU A 263 9.67 -20.07 8.47
C LEU A 263 8.86 -20.51 9.69
N SER A 264 7.93 -19.68 10.17
CA SER A 264 7.06 -20.03 11.29
C SER A 264 6.16 -21.23 10.96
N ARG A 265 5.61 -21.32 9.74
CA ARG A 265 4.86 -22.51 9.29
C ARG A 265 5.75 -23.74 9.14
N ARG A 266 6.98 -23.61 8.62
CA ARG A 266 7.90 -24.76 8.49
C ARG A 266 8.39 -25.25 9.85
N LEU A 267 8.75 -24.36 10.77
CA LEU A 267 9.07 -24.69 12.16
C LEU A 267 7.86 -25.31 12.85
N SER A 268 6.66 -24.71 12.71
CA SER A 268 5.44 -25.26 13.30
C SER A 268 5.12 -26.67 12.78
N ARG A 269 5.27 -26.93 11.47
CA ARG A 269 5.15 -28.28 10.89
C ARG A 269 6.25 -29.23 11.39
N PHE A 270 7.48 -28.75 11.50
CA PHE A 270 8.59 -29.53 12.03
C PHE A 270 8.33 -29.94 13.48
N TYR A 271 7.91 -29.00 14.33
CA TYR A 271 7.52 -29.29 15.71
C TYR A 271 6.30 -30.22 15.76
N HIS A 272 5.28 -30.00 14.95
CA HIS A 272 4.12 -30.90 14.89
C HIS A 272 4.45 -32.34 14.52
N ARG A 273 5.48 -32.56 13.69
CA ARG A 273 5.89 -33.90 13.22
C ARG A 273 6.94 -34.56 14.10
N ASN A 274 7.80 -33.78 14.74
CA ASN A 274 8.98 -34.29 15.45
C ASN A 274 8.94 -34.11 16.96
N LEU A 275 7.97 -33.39 17.52
CA LEU A 275 7.71 -33.44 18.95
C LEU A 275 6.75 -34.61 19.24
N GLU A 276 7.15 -35.50 20.14
CA GLU A 276 6.21 -36.44 20.77
C GLU A 276 5.13 -35.63 21.48
N LYS A 277 3.90 -35.71 20.97
CA LYS A 277 2.76 -35.10 21.64
C LYS A 277 2.55 -35.88 22.93
N ARG A 278 2.76 -35.23 24.09
CA ARG A 278 2.35 -35.81 25.37
C ARG A 278 0.87 -36.17 25.26
N GLY A 279 0.55 -37.43 25.54
CA GLY A 279 -0.85 -37.87 25.64
C GLY A 279 -1.57 -37.08 26.72
N ASP A 280 -2.88 -36.98 26.60
CA ASP A 280 -3.71 -36.25 27.56
C ASP A 280 -3.43 -36.76 28.98
N ASP A 281 -2.96 -35.85 29.83
CA ASP A 281 -2.61 -36.15 31.21
C ASP A 281 -3.90 -36.21 32.06
N HIS A 282 -4.57 -37.36 32.02
CA HIS A 282 -5.81 -37.58 32.77
C HIS A 282 -5.61 -37.52 34.30
N ALA A 283 -4.36 -37.39 34.80
CA ALA A 283 -4.09 -37.13 36.21
C ALA A 283 -4.41 -35.70 36.64
N ALA A 284 -4.51 -34.73 35.71
CA ALA A 284 -4.83 -33.34 36.01
C ALA A 284 -6.34 -33.06 36.23
N LEU A 285 -7.19 -34.09 36.09
CA LEU A 285 -8.65 -34.00 36.22
C LEU A 285 -9.21 -34.65 37.52
N LYS A 286 -8.36 -34.88 38.53
CA LYS A 286 -8.80 -35.34 39.85
C LYS A 286 -8.63 -34.27 40.93
#